data_AF-A0A7Y0A3A1-F1
#
_entry.id   AF-A0A7Y0A3A1-F1
#
_cell.length_a   1.000
_cell.length_b   1.000
_cell.length_c   1.000
_cell.angle_alpha   90.00
_cell.angle_beta   90.00
_cell.angle_gamma   90.00
#
_symmetry.space_group_name_H-M   'P 1'
#
loop_
_entity.id
_entity.type
_entity.pdbx_description
1 polymer ?
#
loop_
_entity_poly.entity_id
_entity_poly.type
_entity_poly.pdbx_seq_one_letter_code
_entity_poly.pdbx_strand_id
1 'polypeptide(L)'
;MFLRYDATELTVQHEVWHIDDFKKLGFDEYHNTPNWKLEELVWERVWKQKNRWTQEEIIDSYKYYKTECGRQGADYKIVEELEKLIK
;
A
#
# COMPACT_ATOMS: atom_id res chain seq x y z
N MET A 1 9.05 -9.75 -10.60
CA MET A 1 8.19 -9.76 -9.40
C MET A 1 8.27 -11.14 -8.80
N PHE A 2 8.95 -11.29 -7.66
CA PHE A 2 9.10 -12.56 -6.96
C PHE A 2 8.27 -12.47 -5.68
N LEU A 3 7.04 -12.98 -5.74
CA LEU A 3 6.22 -13.14 -4.56
C LEU A 3 6.68 -14.36 -3.76
N ARG A 4 6.57 -14.30 -2.43
CA ARG A 4 6.77 -15.48 -1.58
C ARG A 4 5.67 -16.50 -1.87
N TYR A 5 5.95 -17.79 -1.64
CA TYR A 5 5.00 -18.88 -1.88
C TYR A 5 3.70 -18.74 -1.06
N ASP A 6 3.74 -18.03 0.06
CA ASP A 6 2.65 -17.76 1.00
C ASP A 6 2.02 -16.36 0.84
N ALA A 7 2.25 -15.68 -0.30
CA ALA A 7 1.67 -14.36 -0.55
C ALA A 7 0.14 -14.40 -0.55
N THR A 8 -0.49 -13.48 0.18
CA THR A 8 -1.94 -13.33 0.20
C THR A 8 -2.47 -12.78 -1.12
N GLU A 9 -3.77 -12.93 -1.39
CA GLU A 9 -4.40 -12.33 -2.57
C GLU A 9 -4.18 -10.80 -2.59
N LEU A 10 -4.24 -10.15 -1.43
CA LEU A 10 -3.96 -8.72 -1.35
C LEU A 10 -2.53 -8.37 -1.75
N THR A 11 -1.55 -9.21 -1.41
CA THR A 11 -0.15 -9.01 -1.80
C THR A 11 0.04 -9.12 -3.30
N VAL A 12 -0.65 -10.06 -3.95
CA VAL A 12 -0.65 -10.17 -5.42
C VAL A 12 -1.30 -8.93 -6.04
N GLN A 13 -2.44 -8.51 -5.50
CA GLN A 13 -3.21 -7.37 -6.01
C GLN A 13 -2.46 -6.04 -5.82
N HIS A 14 -1.71 -5.90 -4.73
CA HIS A 14 -0.83 -4.77 -4.42
C HIS A 14 0.18 -4.57 -5.56
N GLU A 15 0.87 -5.63 -5.96
CA GLU A 15 1.86 -5.55 -7.03
C GLU A 15 1.24 -5.29 -8.41
N VAL A 16 0.04 -5.85 -8.67
CA VAL A 16 -0.73 -5.51 -9.89
C VAL A 16 -1.05 -4.02 -9.92
N TRP A 17 -1.39 -3.42 -8.77
CA TRP A 17 -1.64 -1.98 -8.69
C TRP A 17 -0.39 -1.14 -8.97
N HIS A 18 0.80 -1.56 -8.51
CA HIS A 18 2.05 -0.91 -8.91
C HIS A 18 2.30 -0.98 -10.42
N ILE A 19 2.00 -2.11 -11.06
CA ILE A 19 2.10 -2.25 -12.52
C ILE A 19 1.12 -1.31 -13.22
N ASP A 20 -0.10 -1.17 -12.71
CA ASP A 20 -1.10 -0.24 -13.25
C ASP A 20 -0.66 1.22 -13.06
N ASP A 21 -0.07 1.58 -11.93
CA ASP A 21 0.47 2.91 -11.68
C ASP A 21 1.65 3.22 -12.59
N PHE A 22 2.54 2.25 -12.80
CA PHE A 22 3.63 2.35 -13.77
C PHE A 22 3.09 2.60 -15.20
N LYS A 23 2.04 1.88 -15.61
CA LYS A 23 1.41 2.09 -16.92
C LYS A 23 0.74 3.46 -17.08
N LYS A 24 0.18 4.01 -15.99
CA LYS A 24 -0.53 5.31 -16.01
C LYS A 24 0.41 6.51 -15.97
N LEU A 25 1.40 6.47 -15.09
CA LEU A 25 2.38 7.55 -14.92
C LEU A 25 3.45 7.51 -16.02
N GLY A 26 3.75 6.32 -16.54
CA GLY A 26 4.88 6.11 -17.45
C GLY A 26 6.21 6.01 -16.71
N PHE A 27 7.26 5.62 -17.43
CA PHE A 27 8.55 5.24 -16.84
C PHE A 27 9.18 6.35 -15.99
N ASP A 28 9.29 7.57 -16.54
CA ASP A 28 10.00 8.66 -15.88
C ASP A 28 9.26 9.18 -14.65
N GLU A 29 7.95 9.38 -14.74
CA GLU A 29 7.16 9.89 -13.61
C GLU A 29 7.06 8.86 -12.48
N TYR A 30 6.93 7.57 -12.82
CA TYR A 30 6.92 6.49 -11.82
C TYR A 30 8.24 6.42 -11.04
N HIS A 31 9.39 6.47 -11.73
CA HIS A 31 10.70 6.39 -11.07
C HIS A 31 11.06 7.66 -10.28
N ASN A 32 10.55 8.81 -10.69
CA ASN A 32 10.74 10.07 -9.96
C ASN A 32 9.75 10.23 -8.79
N THR A 33 8.70 9.40 -8.72
CA THR A 33 7.74 9.43 -7.62
C THR A 33 8.35 8.77 -6.39
N PRO A 34 8.39 9.44 -5.23
CA PRO A 34 8.86 8.84 -3.99
C PRO A 34 8.07 7.58 -3.64
N ASN A 35 8.75 6.55 -3.14
CA ASN A 35 8.15 5.25 -2.94
C ASN A 35 6.93 5.34 -1.99
N TRP A 36 6.99 6.17 -0.95
CA TRP A 36 5.84 6.37 -0.04
C TRP A 36 4.57 6.86 -0.74
N LYS A 37 4.69 7.63 -1.83
CA LYS A 37 3.53 8.08 -2.62
C LYS A 37 2.95 6.96 -3.47
N LEU A 38 3.79 6.07 -3.99
CA LEU A 38 3.33 4.87 -4.69
C LEU A 38 2.58 3.94 -3.72
N GLU A 39 3.13 3.76 -2.52
CA GLU A 39 2.46 3.04 -1.44
C GLU A 39 1.15 3.71 -0.99
N GLU A 40 1.10 5.04 -1.00
CA GLU A 40 -0.15 5.77 -0.71
C GLU A 40 -1.24 5.46 -1.74
N LEU A 41 -0.92 5.44 -3.04
CA LEU A 41 -1.87 5.10 -4.09
C LEU A 41 -2.43 3.68 -3.92
N VAL A 42 -1.56 2.74 -3.56
CA VAL A 42 -1.95 1.36 -3.25
C VAL A 42 -2.83 1.31 -2.00
N TRP A 43 -2.41 1.95 -0.92
CA TRP A 43 -3.16 2.04 0.34
C TRP A 43 -4.57 2.60 0.13
N GLU A 44 -4.72 3.66 -0.64
CA GLU A 44 -6.03 4.23 -0.95
C GLU A 44 -6.96 3.25 -1.66
N ARG A 45 -6.41 2.37 -2.51
CA ARG A 45 -7.19 1.31 -3.18
C ARG A 45 -7.58 0.21 -2.21
N VAL A 46 -6.65 -0.23 -1.35
CA VAL A 46 -6.93 -1.18 -0.26
C VAL A 46 -8.09 -0.65 0.59
N TRP A 47 -8.00 0.61 1.03
CA TRP A 47 -8.99 1.23 1.90
C TRP A 47 -10.37 1.38 1.24
N LYS A 48 -10.41 1.80 -0.02
CA LYS A 48 -11.67 1.88 -0.81
C LYS A 48 -12.33 0.52 -0.97
N GLN A 49 -11.55 -0.56 -1.00
CA GLN A 49 -12.03 -1.93 -1.14
C GLN A 49 -11.94 -2.73 0.16
N LYS A 50 -11.91 -2.07 1.33
CA LYS A 50 -11.65 -2.72 2.62
C LYS A 50 -12.61 -3.88 2.94
N ASN A 51 -13.84 -3.85 2.45
CA ASN A 51 -14.81 -4.93 2.67
C ASN A 51 -14.47 -6.25 1.94
N ARG A 52 -13.55 -6.22 0.97
CA ARG A 52 -13.07 -7.41 0.23
C ARG A 52 -11.95 -8.13 0.98
N TRP A 53 -11.24 -7.42 1.85
CA TRP A 53 -10.02 -7.90 2.48
C TRP A 53 -10.29 -8.29 3.92
N THR A 54 -9.47 -9.20 4.45
CA THR A 54 -9.52 -9.53 5.87
C THR A 54 -8.99 -8.37 6.71
N GLN A 55 -9.43 -8.28 7.97
CA GLN A 55 -8.93 -7.25 8.87
C GLN A 55 -7.41 -7.31 9.06
N GLU A 56 -6.85 -8.53 9.12
CA GLU A 56 -5.40 -8.74 9.23
C GLU A 56 -4.65 -8.15 8.03
N GLU A 57 -5.12 -8.45 6.81
CA GLU A 57 -4.54 -7.91 5.58
C GLU A 57 -4.61 -6.38 5.49
N ILE A 58 -5.71 -5.78 5.96
CA ILE A 58 -5.88 -4.32 6.00
C ILE A 58 -4.91 -3.70 7.00
N ILE A 59 -4.78 -4.29 8.19
CA ILE A 59 -3.88 -3.83 9.24
C ILE A 59 -2.43 -3.92 8.76
N ASP A 60 -2.04 -5.03 8.16
CA ASP A 60 -0.67 -5.24 7.67
C ASP A 60 -0.35 -4.28 6.52
N SER A 61 -1.28 -4.06 5.60
CA SER A 61 -1.12 -3.06 4.53
C SER A 61 -0.98 -1.65 5.07
N TYR A 62 -1.78 -1.28 6.08
CA TYR A 62 -1.68 0.03 6.72
C TYR A 62 -0.36 0.22 7.47
N LYS A 63 0.09 -0.81 8.19
CA LYS A 63 1.41 -0.80 8.87
C LYS A 63 2.54 -0.65 7.87
N TYR A 64 2.46 -1.31 6.71
CA TYR A 64 3.46 -1.20 5.65
C TYR A 64 3.54 0.22 5.11
N TYR A 65 2.41 0.81 4.70
CA TYR A 65 2.33 2.21 4.24
C TYR A 65 2.88 3.19 5.29
N LYS A 66 2.45 3.07 6.55
CA LYS A 66 2.94 3.90 7.67
C LYS A 66 4.45 3.77 7.86
N THR A 67 4.99 2.56 7.73
CA THR A 67 6.44 2.31 7.83
C THR A 67 7.20 2.97 6.69
N GLU A 68 6.71 2.88 5.46
CA GLU A 68 7.34 3.49 4.29
C GLU A 68 7.31 5.03 4.33
N CYS A 69 6.19 5.63 4.77
CA CYS A 69 6.13 7.05 5.08
C CYS A 69 7.16 7.45 6.13
N GLY A 70 7.21 6.74 7.26
CA GLY A 70 8.14 7.03 8.36
C GLY A 70 9.62 6.91 7.95
N ARG A 71 9.97 5.89 7.16
CA ARG A 71 11.34 5.71 6.62
C ARG A 71 11.79 6.87 5.73
N GLN A 72 10.85 7.48 5.02
CA GLN A 72 11.12 8.57 4.08
C GLN A 72 10.84 9.96 4.69
N GLY A 73 10.54 10.03 5.99
CA GLY A 73 10.26 11.29 6.69
C GLY A 73 8.97 11.97 6.24
N ALA A 74 8.02 11.22 5.66
CA ALA A 74 6.74 11.71 5.20
C ALA A 74 5.64 11.50 6.26
N ASP A 75 4.66 12.40 6.27
CA ASP A 75 3.44 12.22 7.05
C ASP A 75 2.55 11.16 6.38
N TYR A 76 1.96 10.28 7.18
CA TYR A 76 1.00 9.28 6.71
C TYR A 76 -0.43 9.71 7.06
N LYS A 77 -1.40 9.32 6.22
CA LYS A 77 -2.82 9.54 6.49
C LYS A 77 -3.29 8.66 7.64
N ILE A 78 -3.57 9.29 8.79
CA ILE A 78 -4.04 8.59 9.99
C ILE A 78 -5.46 8.07 9.75
N VAL A 79 -5.64 6.75 9.97
CA VAL A 79 -6.96 6.12 9.99
C VAL A 79 -7.28 5.70 11.42
N GLU A 80 -8.10 6.50 12.11
CA GLU A 80 -8.39 6.30 13.55
C GLU A 80 -8.94 4.90 13.89
N GLU A 81 -9.74 4.33 12.99
CA GLU A 81 -10.28 2.96 13.09
C GLU A 81 -9.15 1.92 13.22
N LEU A 82 -8.10 2.06 12.41
CA LEU A 82 -6.99 1.11 12.40
C LEU A 82 -5.98 1.41 13.50
N GLU A 83 -5.74 2.67 13.84
CA GLU A 83 -4.89 3.05 14.97
C GLU A 83 -5.42 2.49 16.30
N LYS A 84 -6.75 2.33 16.46
CA LYS A 84 -7.35 1.68 17.63
C LYS A 84 -7.12 0.17 17.67
N LEU A 85 -6.98 -0.48 16.51
CA LEU A 85 -6.77 -1.92 16.39
C LEU A 85 -5.29 -2.32 16.48
N ILE A 86 -4.37 -1.36 16.31
CA ILE A 86 -2.92 -1.56 16.36
C ILE A 86 -2.33 -1.31 17.76
N LYS A 87 -3.11 -0.72 18.67
CA LYS A 87 -2.75 -0.51 20.08
C LYS A 87 -2.88 -1.79 20.91
#